data_AF-A0A839IYY8-F1
#
_entry.id   AF-A0A839IYY8-F1
#
_cell.length_a   1.000
_cell.length_b   1.000
_cell.length_c   1.000
_cell.angle_alpha   90.00
_cell.angle_beta   90.00
_cell.angle_gamma   90.00
#
_symmetry.space_group_name_H-M   'P 1'
#
loop_
_entity.id
_entity.type
_entity.pdbx_description
1 polymer ?
#
loop_
_entity_poly.entity_id
_entity_poly.type
_entity_poly.pdbx_seq_one_letter_code
_entity_poly.pdbx_strand_id
1 'polypeptide(L)'
;ADNVTVQERHILIKGTLADYSIHLGSGMVSKTGLQLSIIPVHSQHRGRLFLPFSDDDPKTAEIISKMKLLSEDNKIKDPTILAQIQRS
;
A
#
# COMPACT_ATOMS: atom_id res chain seq x y z
N ALA A 1 7.98 1.59 -12.20
CA ALA A 1 8.07 2.24 -10.88
C ALA A 1 9.37 1.74 -10.29
N ASP A 2 10.40 2.57 -10.35
CA ASP A 2 11.77 2.12 -10.09
C ASP A 2 12.07 2.07 -8.58
N ASN A 3 11.06 2.34 -7.75
CA ASN A 3 11.09 2.42 -6.30
C ASN A 3 10.32 1.30 -5.59
N VAL A 4 9.92 0.25 -6.32
CA VAL A 4 9.22 -0.91 -5.76
C VAL A 4 10.04 -2.17 -6.04
N THR A 5 10.26 -2.99 -5.01
CA THR A 5 10.98 -4.26 -5.12
C THR A 5 10.26 -5.33 -4.32
N VAL A 6 10.17 -6.55 -4.85
CA VAL A 6 9.65 -7.69 -4.10
C VAL A 6 10.82 -8.47 -3.53
N GLN A 7 10.81 -8.71 -2.22
CA GLN A 7 11.80 -9.51 -1.52
C GLN A 7 11.09 -10.47 -0.56
N GLU A 8 11.30 -11.76 -0.75
CA GLU A 8 10.65 -12.84 0.02
C GLU A 8 9.12 -12.67 0.09
N ARG A 9 8.57 -12.39 1.27
CA ARG A 9 7.14 -12.19 1.53
C ARG A 9 6.72 -10.72 1.57
N HIS A 10 7.56 -9.81 1.09
CA HIS A 10 7.31 -8.37 1.20
C HIS A 10 7.44 -7.65 -0.13
N ILE A 11 6.59 -6.64 -0.31
CA ILE A 11 6.82 -5.54 -1.25
C ILE A 11 7.52 -4.44 -0.47
N LEU A 12 8.71 -4.07 -0.91
CA LEU A 12 9.49 -2.95 -0.40
C LEU A 12 9.27 -1.73 -1.30
N ILE A 13 8.99 -0.59 -0.69
CA ILE A 13 8.65 0.64 -1.39
C ILE A 13 9.51 1.77 -0.84
N LYS A 14 10.27 2.42 -1.70
CA LYS A 14 10.99 3.65 -1.38
C LYS A 14 10.12 4.85 -1.73
N GLY A 15 9.43 5.38 -0.72
CA GLY A 15 8.59 6.58 -0.88
C GLY A 15 9.40 7.86 -0.85
N THR A 16 8.71 8.98 -1.06
CA THR A 16 9.29 10.33 -0.86
C THR A 16 9.29 10.71 0.62
N LEU A 17 8.28 10.27 1.38
CA LEU A 17 8.11 10.62 2.80
C LEU A 17 8.72 9.56 3.72
N ALA A 18 8.69 8.29 3.34
CA ALA A 18 9.32 7.21 4.09
C ALA A 18 9.53 5.94 3.23
N ASP A 19 10.26 4.97 3.80
CA ASP A 19 10.37 3.62 3.27
C ASP A 19 9.33 2.71 3.92
N TYR A 20 8.67 1.90 3.10
CA TYR A 20 7.58 1.03 3.52
C TYR A 20 7.85 -0.43 3.17
N SER A 21 7.23 -1.33 3.93
CA SER A 21 7.06 -2.73 3.55
C SER A 21 5.59 -3.14 3.62
N ILE A 22 5.14 -3.97 2.67
CA ILE A 22 3.82 -4.59 2.66
C ILE A 22 4.00 -6.09 2.70
N HIS A 23 3.48 -6.77 3.73
CA HIS A 23 3.50 -8.22 3.80
C HIS A 23 2.49 -8.82 2.81
N LEU A 24 2.95 -9.66 1.88
CA LEU A 24 2.16 -10.23 0.79
C LEU A 24 1.03 -11.17 1.26
N GLY A 25 1.18 -11.82 2.41
CA GLY A 25 0.13 -12.69 2.93
C GLY A 25 -0.98 -11.95 3.69
N SER A 26 -0.64 -10.89 4.41
CA SER A 26 -1.56 -10.20 5.33
C SER A 26 -1.95 -8.79 4.88
N GLY A 27 -1.27 -8.21 3.88
CA GLY A 27 -1.46 -6.82 3.46
C GLY A 27 -1.09 -5.79 4.54
N MET A 28 -0.41 -6.23 5.61
CA MET A 28 0.03 -5.35 6.69
C MET A 28 1.14 -4.43 6.17
N VAL A 29 1.02 -3.15 6.47
CA VAL A 29 1.98 -2.12 6.08
C VAL A 29 2.82 -1.75 7.28
N SER A 30 4.14 -1.63 7.11
CA SER A 30 5.02 -1.03 8.11
C SER A 30 5.94 0.02 7.50
N LYS A 31 6.33 0.99 8.32
CA LYS A 31 7.38 1.99 8.09
C LYS A 31 8.45 1.76 9.16
N THR A 32 9.63 1.28 8.79
CA THR A 32 10.74 1.06 9.73
C THR A 32 10.33 0.30 11.01
N GLY A 33 9.49 -0.74 10.85
CA GLY A 33 8.96 -1.54 11.96
C GLY A 33 7.71 -0.99 12.65
N LEU A 34 7.31 0.26 12.40
CA LEU A 34 6.04 0.82 12.86
C LEU A 34 4.90 0.44 11.92
N GLN A 35 3.86 -0.20 12.44
CA GLN A 35 2.70 -0.59 11.63
C GLN A 35 1.84 0.63 11.25
N LEU A 36 1.42 0.70 9.99
CA LEU A 36 0.51 1.72 9.48
C LEU A 36 -0.88 1.12 9.23
N SER A 37 -1.91 1.79 9.74
CA SER A 37 -3.32 1.46 9.51
C SER A 37 -3.80 2.13 8.23
N ILE A 38 -3.78 1.38 7.13
CA ILE A 38 -4.35 1.77 5.83
C ILE A 38 -5.52 0.85 5.55
N ILE A 39 -6.74 1.36 5.77
CA ILE A 39 -7.97 0.58 5.70
C ILE A 39 -8.51 0.64 4.25
N PRO A 40 -8.70 -0.50 3.59
CA PRO A 40 -9.37 -0.52 2.29
C PRO A 40 -10.83 -0.08 2.45
N VAL A 41 -11.22 0.98 1.73
CA VAL A 41 -12.64 1.32 1.57
C VAL A 41 -13.16 0.49 0.41
N HIS A 42 -13.81 -0.64 0.72
CA HIS A 42 -14.45 -1.48 -0.29
C HIS A 42 -15.71 -0.79 -0.80
N SER A 43 -15.58 0.19 -1.69
CA SER A 43 -16.75 0.72 -2.39
C SER A 43 -17.24 -0.38 -3.33
N GLN A 44 -18.44 -0.92 -3.08
CA GLN A 44 -18.99 -2.00 -3.91
C GLN A 44 -19.24 -1.58 -5.38
N HIS A 45 -19.17 -0.28 -5.72
CA HIS A 45 -19.57 0.21 -7.05
C HIS A 45 -18.74 1.36 -7.69
N ARG A 46 -17.52 1.68 -7.24
CA ARG A 46 -16.67 2.62 -8.00
C ARG A 46 -15.26 2.10 -8.27
N GLY A 47 -14.98 1.87 -9.55
CA GLY A 47 -13.63 1.69 -10.09
C GLY A 47 -12.92 0.45 -9.56
N ARG A 48 -13.37 -0.75 -9.97
CA ARG A 48 -12.51 -1.93 -9.85
C ARG A 48 -11.22 -1.63 -10.61
N LEU A 49 -10.08 -1.68 -9.91
CA LEU A 49 -8.79 -1.74 -10.56
C LEU A 49 -8.79 -3.04 -11.38
N PHE A 50 -8.89 -2.92 -12.70
CA PHE A 50 -8.87 -4.09 -13.57
C PHE A 50 -7.46 -4.68 -13.56
N LEU A 51 -7.31 -5.85 -12.95
CA LEU A 51 -6.09 -6.63 -13.01
C LEU A 51 -6.25 -7.62 -14.17
N PRO A 52 -5.48 -7.49 -15.27
CA PRO A 52 -5.75 -8.22 -16.51
C PRO A 52 -5.61 -9.75 -16.41
N PHE A 53 -5.09 -10.29 -15.30
CA PHE A 53 -4.80 -11.72 -15.13
C PHE A 53 -5.04 -12.24 -13.71
N SER A 54 -5.58 -11.44 -12.79
CA SER A 54 -5.90 -11.87 -11.44
C SER A 54 -7.40 -12.09 -11.35
N ASP A 55 -7.83 -13.21 -10.75
CA ASP A 55 -9.21 -13.35 -10.28
C ASP A 55 -9.59 -12.13 -9.41
N ASP A 56 -10.90 -11.93 -9.17
CA ASP A 56 -11.41 -10.94 -8.21
C ASP A 56 -10.98 -11.31 -6.76
N ASP A 57 -9.68 -11.48 -6.49
CA ASP A 57 -9.11 -11.68 -5.16
C ASP A 57 -9.03 -10.32 -4.45
N PRO A 58 -9.86 -10.10 -3.43
CA PRO A 58 -9.86 -8.85 -2.68
C PRO A 58 -8.51 -8.55 -2.05
N LYS A 59 -7.72 -9.60 -1.72
CA LYS A 59 -6.42 -9.43 -1.07
C LYS A 59 -5.38 -8.86 -2.03
N THR A 60 -5.29 -9.41 -3.23
CA THR A 60 -4.42 -8.91 -4.28
C THR A 60 -4.79 -7.46 -4.64
N ALA A 61 -6.08 -7.15 -4.79
CA ALA A 61 -6.54 -5.79 -5.04
C ALA A 61 -6.16 -4.81 -3.92
N GLU A 62 -6.32 -5.22 -2.66
CA GLU A 62 -5.91 -4.45 -1.48
C GLU A 62 -4.40 -4.16 -1.50
N ILE A 63 -3.57 -5.19 -1.71
CA ILE A 63 -2.10 -5.08 -1.73
C ILE A 63 -1.64 -4.13 -2.84
N ILE A 64 -2.18 -4.30 -4.05
CA ILE A 64 -1.81 -3.45 -5.20
C ILE A 64 -2.25 -2.00 -4.95
N SER A 65 -3.43 -1.79 -4.38
CA SER A 65 -3.92 -0.45 -4.04
C SER A 65 -3.02 0.23 -3.02
N LYS A 66 -2.62 -0.49 -1.96
CA LYS A 66 -1.67 0.01 -0.95
C LYS A 66 -0.30 0.30 -1.54
N MET A 67 0.21 -0.61 -2.37
CA MET A 67 1.48 -0.42 -3.08
C MET A 67 1.46 0.85 -3.92
N LYS A 68 0.41 1.03 -4.73
CA LYS A 68 0.26 2.22 -5.58
C LYS A 68 0.19 3.49 -4.75
N LEU A 69 -0.63 3.50 -3.70
CA LEU A 69 -0.75 4.64 -2.77
C LEU A 69 0.60 5.05 -2.18
N LEU A 70 1.37 4.09 -1.68
CA LEU A 70 2.65 4.34 -1.00
C LEU A 70 3.82 4.62 -1.96
N SER A 71 3.77 4.07 -3.18
CA SER A 71 4.76 4.37 -4.22
C SER A 71 4.73 5.83 -4.67
N GLU A 72 3.62 6.53 -4.41
CA GLU A 72 3.36 7.94 -4.71
C GLU A 72 2.94 8.70 -3.43
N ASP A 73 3.59 8.41 -2.30
CA ASP A 73 3.20 8.93 -0.99
C ASP A 73 3.18 10.47 -0.90
N ASN A 74 3.97 11.17 -1.72
CA ASN A 74 3.93 12.63 -1.87
C ASN A 74 2.59 13.17 -2.42
N LYS A 75 1.78 12.31 -3.05
CA LYS A 75 0.45 12.66 -3.55
C LYS A 75 -0.67 12.35 -2.55
N ILE A 76 -0.38 11.68 -1.44
CA ILE A 76 -1.38 11.35 -0.41
C ILE A 76 -1.95 12.65 0.17
N LYS A 77 -3.29 12.72 0.24
CA LYS A 77 -4.03 13.85 0.81
C LYS A 77 -4.79 13.50 2.09
N ASP A 78 -4.93 12.20 2.39
CA ASP A 78 -5.60 11.75 3.59
C ASP A 78 -4.77 12.15 4.83
N PRO A 79 -5.28 13.05 5.70
CA PRO A 79 -4.54 13.54 6.84
C PRO A 79 -4.28 12.44 7.89
N THR A 80 -5.11 11.40 7.95
CA THR A 80 -4.94 10.28 8.89
C THR A 80 -3.78 9.39 8.49
N ILE A 81 -3.55 9.21 7.18
CA ILE A 81 -2.41 8.46 6.67
C ILE A 81 -1.14 9.30 6.83
N LEU A 82 -1.19 10.59 6.48
CA LEU A 82 -0.04 11.49 6.63
C LEU A 82 0.42 11.59 8.09
N ALA A 83 -0.51 11.72 9.05
CA ALA A 83 -0.19 11.76 10.47
C ALA A 83 0.51 10.48 10.95
N GLN A 84 0.10 9.31 10.45
CA GLN A 84 0.76 8.03 10.76
C GLN A 84 2.17 7.95 10.18
N ILE A 85 2.36 8.39 8.93
CA ILE A 85 3.68 8.41 8.27
C ILE A 85 4.64 9.38 8.99
N GLN A 86 4.14 10.52 9.47
CA GLN A 86 4.96 11.53 10.15
C GLN A 86 5.28 11.19 11.61
N ARG A 87 4.60 10.19 12.19
CA ARG A 87 4.89 9.74 13.55
C ARG A 87 6.30 9.13 13.61
N SER A 88 7.06 9.56 14.61
CA SER A 88 8.41 9.05 14.94
C SER A 88 8.31 7.97 16.00
#